data_AF-A0A5K0VIW4-F1
#
_entry.id   AF-A0A5K0VIW4-F1
#
_cell.length_a   1.000
_cell.length_b   1.000
_cell.length_c   1.000
_cell.angle_alpha   90.00
_cell.angle_beta   90.00
_cell.angle_gamma   90.00
#
_symmetry.space_group_name_H-M   'P 1'
#
loop_
_entity.id
_entity.type
_entity.pdbx_description
1 polymer ?
#
loop_
_entity_poly.entity_id
_entity_poly.type
_entity_poly.pdbx_seq_one_letter_code
_entity_poly.pdbx_strand_id
1 'polypeptide(L)'
;LSNVASLWFISLFICIFATSILEMRWSGVGIDDWWRNEQFWVIGGVSAHLFAVVQGLLKVLAGIDTNFTVTSKAGDDEEFSELYAFKWTTLLIPPTTLLIINLIGVVAGVSNAINNGYESWGPLFGKLFFAFWVIVHLYPFLKGLLGRQNRTPTIIIVWSILLASIFSLLWVRIDPFLAKSDGPVLEECGLDCN
;
A
#
# COMPACT_ATOMS: atom_id res chain seq x y z
N LEU A 1 -6.06 19.72 12.17
CA LEU A 1 -4.84 20.40 11.68
C LEU A 1 -5.03 21.89 11.85
N SER A 2 -4.01 22.64 12.28
CA SER A 2 -4.06 24.10 12.20
C SER A 2 -4.12 24.53 10.72
N ASN A 3 -4.76 25.65 10.42
CA ASN A 3 -4.86 26.18 9.04
C ASN A 3 -3.48 26.30 8.37
N VAL A 4 -2.44 26.60 9.16
CA VAL A 4 -1.04 26.69 8.72
C VAL A 4 -0.49 25.31 8.31
N ALA A 5 -0.72 24.26 9.09
CA ALA A 5 -0.25 22.91 8.77
C ALA A 5 -0.87 22.38 7.47
N SER A 6 -2.17 22.65 7.26
CA SER A 6 -2.85 22.28 6.01
C SER A 6 -2.29 23.02 4.80
N LEU A 7 -1.96 24.31 4.94
CA LEU A 7 -1.33 25.10 3.87
C LEU A 7 0.05 24.57 3.49
N TRP A 8 0.89 24.23 4.48
CA TRP A 8 2.20 23.61 4.21
C TRP A 8 2.08 22.28 3.48
N PHE A 9 1.15 21.44 3.92
CA PHE A 9 0.89 20.15 3.30
C PHE A 9 0.46 20.31 1.83
N ILE A 10 -0.53 21.17 1.56
CA ILE A 10 -1.00 21.44 0.19
C ILE A 10 0.13 22.03 -0.67
N SER A 11 0.88 22.99 -0.14
CA SER A 11 1.99 23.62 -0.86
C SER A 11 3.06 22.59 -1.26
N LEU A 12 3.40 21.63 -0.38
CA LEU A 12 4.34 20.56 -0.71
C LEU A 12 3.85 19.71 -1.88
N PHE A 13 2.59 19.26 -1.86
CA PHE A 13 2.05 18.48 -2.97
C PHE A 13 2.06 19.26 -4.29
N ILE A 14 1.68 20.54 -4.27
CA ILE A 14 1.73 21.40 -5.44
C ILE A 14 3.16 21.51 -5.96
N CYS A 15 4.15 21.72 -5.08
CA CYS A 15 5.56 21.79 -5.47
C CYS A 15 6.02 20.50 -6.13
N ILE A 16 5.73 19.33 -5.53
CA ILE A 16 6.10 18.02 -6.08
C ILE A 16 5.52 17.84 -7.48
N PHE A 17 4.20 18.03 -7.65
CA PHE A 17 3.56 17.89 -8.95
C PHE A 17 4.10 18.89 -9.99
N ALA A 18 4.31 20.15 -9.61
CA ALA A 18 4.86 21.16 -10.49
C ALA A 18 6.29 20.79 -10.94
N THR A 19 7.13 20.31 -10.03
CA THR A 19 8.49 19.87 -10.36
C THR A 19 8.49 18.65 -11.27
N SER A 20 7.63 17.65 -11.01
CA SER A 20 7.53 16.46 -11.86
C SER A 20 7.06 16.81 -13.27
N ILE A 21 6.09 17.72 -13.40
CA ILE A 21 5.63 18.20 -14.71
C ILE A 21 6.76 18.94 -15.45
N LEU A 22 7.49 19.83 -14.77
CA LEU A 22 8.59 20.57 -15.38
C LEU A 22 9.70 19.62 -15.85
N GLU A 23 10.04 18.62 -15.05
CA GLU A 23 11.03 17.60 -15.36
C GLU A 23 10.62 16.77 -16.59
N MET A 24 9.37 16.29 -16.64
CA MET A 24 8.85 15.57 -17.81
C MET A 24 8.89 16.44 -19.07
N ARG A 25 8.54 17.73 -18.97
CA ARG A 25 8.54 18.67 -20.10
C ARG A 25 9.93 18.96 -20.63
N TRP A 26 10.93 19.09 -19.75
CA TRP A 26 12.32 19.34 -20.16
C TRP A 26 12.99 18.07 -20.69
N SER A 27 12.78 16.94 -20.04
CA SER A 27 13.40 15.67 -20.43
C SER A 27 12.80 15.05 -21.70
N GLY A 28 11.59 15.46 -22.09
CA GLY A 28 10.87 14.87 -23.22
C GLY A 28 10.38 13.44 -22.93
N VAL A 29 10.37 13.03 -21.66
CA VAL A 29 9.92 11.70 -21.23
C VAL A 29 8.40 11.67 -21.16
N GLY A 30 7.80 10.60 -21.70
CA GLY A 30 6.35 10.39 -21.62
C GLY A 30 5.88 10.09 -20.19
N ILE A 31 4.62 10.40 -19.89
CA ILE A 31 4.05 10.21 -18.54
C ILE A 31 4.06 8.74 -18.10
N ASP A 32 3.88 7.81 -19.03
CA ASP A 32 3.89 6.38 -18.75
C ASP A 32 5.28 5.90 -18.30
N ASP A 33 6.34 6.39 -18.94
CA ASP A 33 7.72 6.04 -18.58
C ASP A 33 8.15 6.69 -17.26
N TRP A 34 7.77 7.95 -17.06
CA TRP A 34 7.96 8.63 -15.77
C TRP A 34 7.29 7.87 -14.63
N TRP A 35 6.03 7.46 -14.82
CA TRP A 35 5.29 6.72 -13.83
C TRP A 35 5.88 5.33 -13.55
N ARG A 36 6.28 4.60 -14.59
CA ARG A 36 6.97 3.32 -14.43
C ARG A 36 8.28 3.48 -13.68
N ASN A 37 9.03 4.56 -13.93
CA ASN A 37 10.25 4.87 -13.20
C ASN A 37 9.98 5.08 -11.70
N GLU A 38 8.96 5.87 -11.35
CA GLU A 38 8.54 6.06 -9.96
C GLU A 38 8.14 4.74 -9.28
N GLN A 39 7.38 3.88 -9.97
CA GLN A 39 7.04 2.55 -9.46
C GLN A 39 8.28 1.70 -9.19
N PHE A 40 9.25 1.68 -10.11
CA PHE A 40 10.51 0.95 -9.93
C PHE A 40 11.36 1.54 -8.81
N TRP A 41 11.37 2.86 -8.65
CA TRP A 41 12.07 3.54 -7.58
C TRP A 41 11.52 3.12 -6.21
N VAL A 42 10.19 3.13 -6.02
CA VAL A 42 9.56 2.68 -4.77
C VAL A 42 9.83 1.20 -4.51
N ILE A 43 9.65 0.33 -5.51
CA ILE A 43 9.89 -1.13 -5.37
C ILE A 43 11.35 -1.40 -5.02
N GLY A 44 12.30 -0.76 -5.71
CA GLY A 44 13.74 -0.87 -5.46
C GLY A 44 14.13 -0.36 -4.07
N GLY A 45 13.53 0.76 -3.64
CA GLY A 45 13.70 1.32 -2.31
C GLY A 45 13.27 0.37 -1.19
N VAL A 46 12.09 -0.23 -1.31
CA VAL A 46 11.52 -1.14 -0.28
C VAL A 46 12.25 -2.48 -0.23
N SER A 47 12.86 -2.93 -1.34
CA SER A 47 13.52 -4.24 -1.43
C SER A 47 15.04 -4.15 -1.47
N ALA A 48 15.61 -3.90 -2.66
CA ALA A 48 17.04 -3.98 -2.93
C ALA A 48 17.85 -2.99 -2.10
N HIS A 49 17.40 -1.73 -1.99
CA HIS A 49 18.11 -0.73 -1.21
C HIS A 49 18.09 -1.06 0.28
N LEU A 50 16.95 -1.49 0.82
CA LEU A 50 16.84 -1.92 2.22
C LEU A 50 17.79 -3.09 2.52
N PHE A 51 17.84 -4.09 1.65
CA PHE A 51 18.73 -5.23 1.81
C PHE A 51 20.21 -4.83 1.73
N ALA A 52 20.57 -3.94 0.79
CA ALA A 52 21.92 -3.41 0.66
C ALA A 52 22.37 -2.63 1.91
N VAL A 53 21.48 -1.82 2.50
CA VAL A 53 21.77 -1.09 3.75
C VAL A 53 22.00 -2.06 4.91
N VAL A 54 21.14 -3.07 5.07
CA VAL A 54 21.30 -4.07 6.13
C VAL A 54 22.61 -4.85 5.97
N GLN A 55 22.95 -5.26 4.76
CA GLN A 55 24.23 -5.93 4.49
C GLN A 55 25.43 -5.02 4.76
N GLY A 56 25.36 -3.76 4.34
CA GLY A 56 26.41 -2.77 4.62
C GLY A 56 26.64 -2.60 6.13
N LEU A 57 25.57 -2.51 6.92
CA LEU A 57 25.64 -2.43 8.37
C LEU A 57 26.24 -3.70 8.99
N LEU A 58 25.82 -4.89 8.55
CA LEU A 58 26.37 -6.16 9.03
C LEU A 58 27.87 -6.28 8.72
N LYS A 59 28.30 -5.83 7.54
CA LYS A 59 29.71 -5.82 7.17
C LYS A 59 30.52 -4.89 8.07
N VAL A 60 30.04 -3.67 8.32
CA VAL A 60 30.74 -2.67 9.14
C VAL A 60 30.76 -3.06 10.62
N LEU A 61 29.66 -3.60 11.15
CA LEU A 61 29.51 -3.87 12.60
C LEU A 61 29.96 -5.27 13.01
N ALA A 62 29.74 -6.28 12.16
CA ALA A 62 29.99 -7.68 12.50
C ALA A 62 31.18 -8.29 11.74
N GLY A 63 31.78 -7.57 10.78
CA GLY A 63 32.92 -8.06 9.99
C GLY A 63 32.59 -9.27 9.10
N ILE A 64 31.30 -9.55 8.88
CA ILE A 64 30.85 -10.67 8.05
C ILE A 64 30.95 -10.24 6.58
N ASP A 65 31.75 -10.96 5.79
CA ASP A 65 31.77 -10.78 4.33
C ASP A 65 30.47 -11.33 3.73
N THR A 66 29.49 -10.45 3.56
CA THR A 66 28.25 -10.77 2.87
C THR A 66 28.49 -10.76 1.37
N ASN A 67 28.80 -11.92 0.78
CA ASN A 67 28.86 -12.05 -0.67
C ASN A 67 27.45 -11.99 -1.25
N PHE A 68 27.22 -11.01 -2.11
CA PHE A 68 26.00 -10.84 -2.87
C PHE A 68 26.00 -11.92 -3.97
N THR A 69 25.31 -13.06 -3.75
CA THR A 69 24.97 -13.92 -4.87
C THR A 69 23.92 -13.17 -5.69
N VAL A 70 24.40 -12.37 -6.64
CA VAL A 70 23.57 -11.77 -7.68
C VAL A 70 22.92 -12.95 -8.40
N THR A 71 21.63 -13.20 -8.19
CA THR A 71 20.87 -14.04 -9.11
C THR A 71 20.97 -13.37 -10.47
N SER A 72 21.81 -13.91 -11.35
CA SER A 72 21.87 -13.48 -12.73
C SER A 72 20.47 -13.57 -13.32
N LYS A 73 20.08 -12.53 -14.06
CA LYS A 73 19.13 -12.71 -15.16
C LYS A 73 19.85 -13.53 -16.25
N ALA A 74 20.19 -14.78 -15.95
CA ALA A 74 20.53 -15.72 -17.00
C ALA A 74 19.23 -16.04 -17.71
N GLY A 75 19.08 -15.42 -18.89
CA GLY A 75 18.21 -15.95 -19.92
C GLY A 75 18.80 -17.29 -20.34
N ASP A 76 17.96 -18.31 -20.27
CA ASP A 76 18.11 -19.47 -21.14
C ASP A 76 16.93 -19.41 -22.10
N ASP A 77 17.26 -19.61 -23.36
CA ASP A 77 16.47 -19.30 -24.53
C ASP A 77 15.21 -20.15 -24.65
N GLU A 78 14.05 -19.51 -24.85
CA GLU A 78 13.25 -19.66 -26.07
C GLU A 78 12.08 -18.66 -26.06
N GLU A 79 12.10 -17.74 -27.04
CA GLU A 79 10.90 -17.14 -27.62
C GLU A 79 9.99 -16.32 -26.69
N PHE A 80 10.42 -15.09 -26.34
CA PHE A 80 9.58 -13.89 -26.06
C PHE A 80 8.26 -14.01 -25.24
N SER A 81 8.07 -15.09 -24.48
CA SER A 81 6.90 -15.36 -23.62
C SER A 81 7.22 -15.10 -22.13
N GLU A 82 8.50 -14.98 -21.80
CA GLU A 82 9.01 -14.97 -20.42
C GLU A 82 9.28 -13.58 -19.82
N LEU A 83 8.72 -12.49 -20.37
CA LEU A 83 8.86 -11.16 -19.76
C LEU A 83 8.13 -11.03 -18.39
N TYR A 84 7.46 -12.09 -17.93
CA TYR A 84 6.69 -12.17 -16.68
C TYR A 84 7.00 -13.38 -15.78
N ALA A 85 8.11 -14.09 -15.99
CA ALA A 85 8.53 -15.20 -15.12
C ALA A 85 9.19 -14.67 -13.82
N PHE A 86 8.36 -14.26 -12.87
CA PHE A 86 8.80 -13.76 -11.56
C PHE A 86 9.47 -14.87 -10.73
N LYS A 87 10.80 -14.87 -10.57
CA LYS A 87 11.53 -15.83 -9.69
C LYS A 87 11.37 -15.42 -8.22
N TRP A 88 10.91 -16.34 -7.36
CA TRP A 88 10.78 -16.10 -5.91
C TRP A 88 12.16 -15.88 -5.27
N THR A 89 12.35 -14.75 -4.59
CA THR A 89 13.60 -14.35 -3.93
C THR A 89 13.28 -13.65 -2.61
N THR A 90 14.23 -13.63 -1.68
CA THR A 90 14.08 -12.96 -0.37
C THR A 90 13.83 -11.45 -0.49
N LEU A 91 14.24 -10.83 -1.61
CA LEU A 91 13.98 -9.44 -1.95
C LEU A 91 12.49 -9.11 -2.13
N LEU A 92 11.65 -10.12 -2.35
CA LEU A 92 10.21 -9.95 -2.56
C LEU A 92 9.42 -9.94 -1.25
N ILE A 93 10.05 -10.34 -0.13
CA ILE A 93 9.39 -10.39 1.18
C ILE A 93 8.97 -8.99 1.65
N PRO A 94 9.83 -7.95 1.63
CA PRO A 94 9.42 -6.63 2.09
C PRO A 94 8.27 -6.01 1.25
N PRO A 95 8.31 -6.01 -0.10
CA PRO A 95 7.20 -5.46 -0.88
C PRO A 95 5.89 -6.25 -0.74
N THR A 96 5.94 -7.60 -0.65
CA THR A 96 4.72 -8.42 -0.44
C THR A 96 4.09 -8.17 0.92
N THR A 97 4.88 -8.14 1.98
CA THR A 97 4.39 -7.85 3.34
C THR A 97 3.79 -6.45 3.43
N LEU A 98 4.46 -5.45 2.85
CA LEU A 98 3.97 -4.08 2.81
C LEU A 98 2.62 -3.98 2.10
N LEU A 99 2.47 -4.67 0.96
CA LEU A 99 1.22 -4.74 0.22
C LEU A 99 0.09 -5.38 1.05
N ILE A 100 0.36 -6.52 1.67
CA ILE A 100 -0.64 -7.26 2.47
C ILE A 100 -1.10 -6.41 3.66
N ILE A 101 -0.17 -5.78 4.39
CA ILE A 101 -0.51 -4.93 5.54
C ILE A 101 -1.35 -3.72 5.12
N ASN A 102 -1.04 -3.08 3.99
CA ASN A 102 -1.84 -1.96 3.48
C ASN A 102 -3.24 -2.40 3.06
N LEU A 103 -3.38 -3.56 2.40
CA LEU A 103 -4.70 -4.11 2.03
C LEU A 103 -5.55 -4.42 3.28
N ILE A 104 -4.97 -5.07 4.29
CA ILE A 104 -5.65 -5.34 5.56
C ILE A 104 -6.05 -4.03 6.24
N GLY A 105 -5.14 -3.04 6.28
CA GLY A 105 -5.41 -1.72 6.87
C GLY A 105 -6.56 -0.98 6.19
N VAL A 106 -6.66 -1.05 4.86
CA VAL A 106 -7.78 -0.48 4.11
C VAL A 106 -9.10 -1.16 4.50
N VAL A 107 -9.15 -2.49 4.49
CA VAL A 107 -10.36 -3.25 4.82
C VAL A 107 -10.80 -2.98 6.27
N ALA A 108 -9.88 -3.09 7.23
CA ALA A 108 -10.16 -2.84 8.64
C ALA A 108 -10.57 -1.37 8.89
N GLY A 109 -9.90 -0.41 8.26
CA GLY A 109 -10.21 1.01 8.39
C GLY A 109 -11.61 1.36 7.87
N VAL A 110 -11.99 0.80 6.71
CA VAL A 110 -13.33 0.97 6.13
C VAL A 110 -14.39 0.29 7.00
N SER A 111 -14.15 -0.95 7.45
CA SER A 111 -15.08 -1.66 8.36
C SER A 111 -15.32 -0.87 9.65
N ASN A 112 -14.26 -0.32 10.24
CA ASN A 112 -14.37 0.50 11.46
C ASN A 112 -15.14 1.81 11.21
N ALA A 113 -14.93 2.47 10.07
CA ALA A 113 -15.60 3.71 9.75
C ALA A 113 -17.10 3.54 9.43
N ILE A 114 -17.47 2.41 8.83
CA ILE A 114 -18.87 2.04 8.63
C ILE A 114 -19.56 1.85 9.98
N ASN A 115 -18.88 1.26 10.97
CA ASN A 115 -19.47 0.96 12.28
C ASN A 115 -19.57 2.19 13.20
N ASN A 116 -18.64 3.15 13.09
CA ASN A 116 -18.54 4.29 14.02
C ASN A 116 -19.12 5.61 13.48
N GLY A 117 -19.82 5.58 12.34
CA GLY A 117 -20.53 6.74 11.79
C GLY A 117 -19.64 7.79 11.09
N TYR A 118 -20.28 8.87 10.63
CA TYR A 118 -19.70 9.85 9.69
C TYR A 118 -18.44 10.57 10.18
N GLU A 119 -18.29 10.81 11.49
CA GLU A 119 -17.14 11.54 12.04
C GLU A 119 -15.80 10.81 11.82
N SER A 120 -15.84 9.48 11.68
CA SER A 120 -14.66 8.66 11.44
C SER A 120 -14.11 8.75 10.00
N TRP A 121 -14.91 9.25 9.04
CA TRP A 121 -14.56 9.26 7.61
C TRP A 121 -13.52 10.31 7.25
N GLY A 122 -13.54 11.48 7.91
CA GLY A 122 -12.58 12.56 7.66
C GLY A 122 -11.12 12.12 7.88
N PRO A 123 -10.76 11.61 9.06
CA PRO A 123 -9.43 11.07 9.32
C PRO A 123 -9.08 9.83 8.48
N LEU A 124 -10.09 9.02 8.14
CA LEU A 124 -9.89 7.83 7.31
C LEU A 124 -9.47 8.19 5.89
N PHE A 125 -10.03 9.25 5.30
CA PHE A 125 -9.73 9.64 3.92
C PHE A 125 -8.23 9.85 3.68
N GLY A 126 -7.56 10.57 4.59
CA GLY A 126 -6.11 10.76 4.50
C GLY A 126 -5.33 9.45 4.59
N LYS A 127 -5.73 8.54 5.49
CA LYS A 127 -5.10 7.22 5.62
C LYS A 127 -5.29 6.36 4.37
N LEU A 128 -6.49 6.37 3.80
CA LEU A 128 -6.81 5.64 2.57
C LEU A 128 -6.06 6.20 1.36
N PHE A 129 -5.89 7.52 1.28
CA PHE A 129 -5.13 8.15 0.20
C PHE A 129 -3.68 7.64 0.17
N PHE A 130 -2.99 7.63 1.32
CA PHE A 130 -1.62 7.12 1.40
C PHE A 130 -1.56 5.60 1.16
N ALA A 131 -2.47 4.83 1.74
CA ALA A 131 -2.51 3.38 1.52
C ALA A 131 -2.72 3.06 0.02
N PHE A 132 -3.61 3.79 -0.65
CA PHE A 132 -3.86 3.63 -2.07
C PHE A 132 -2.65 4.04 -2.91
N TRP A 133 -1.99 5.16 -2.59
CA TRP A 133 -0.75 5.59 -3.26
C TRP A 133 0.29 4.47 -3.24
N VAL A 134 0.49 3.81 -2.09
CA VAL A 134 1.43 2.69 -1.95
C VAL A 134 1.00 1.48 -2.79
N ILE A 135 -0.27 1.06 -2.69
CA ILE A 135 -0.80 -0.09 -3.45
C ILE A 135 -0.64 0.15 -4.96
N VAL A 136 -0.91 1.36 -5.42
CA VAL A 136 -0.78 1.76 -6.82
C VAL A 136 0.68 1.71 -7.29
N HIS A 137 1.64 2.13 -6.46
CA HIS A 137 3.07 2.01 -6.81
C HIS A 137 3.54 0.54 -6.85
N LEU A 138 2.96 -0.31 -6.00
CA LEU A 138 3.23 -1.75 -5.96
C LEU A 138 2.39 -2.58 -6.94
N TYR A 139 1.50 -1.96 -7.72
CA TYR A 139 0.64 -2.66 -8.69
C TYR A 139 1.39 -3.49 -9.76
N PRO A 140 2.47 -3.00 -10.43
CA PRO A 140 3.22 -3.83 -11.38
C PRO A 140 3.86 -5.05 -10.70
N PHE A 141 4.28 -4.91 -9.44
CA PHE A 141 4.79 -6.01 -8.63
C PHE A 141 3.69 -7.04 -8.33
N LEU A 142 2.49 -6.59 -7.95
CA LEU A 142 1.32 -7.45 -7.76
C LEU A 142 0.94 -8.20 -9.04
N LYS A 143 0.95 -7.52 -10.20
CA LYS A 143 0.76 -8.16 -11.51
C LYS A 143 1.80 -9.24 -11.77
N GLY A 144 3.07 -8.99 -11.47
CA GLY A 144 4.14 -9.98 -11.61
C GLY A 144 3.93 -11.22 -10.74
N LEU A 145 3.50 -11.03 -9.49
CA LEU A 145 3.20 -12.13 -8.57
C LEU A 145 1.99 -12.96 -9.04
N LEU A 146 0.92 -12.30 -9.46
CA LEU A 146 -0.30 -12.95 -9.95
C LEU A 146 -0.10 -13.61 -11.33
N GLY A 147 0.77 -13.07 -12.18
CA GLY A 147 1.10 -13.62 -13.50
C GLY A 147 1.82 -14.97 -13.43
N ARG A 148 2.65 -15.20 -12.39
CA ARG A 148 3.22 -16.53 -12.10
C ARG A 148 2.11 -17.55 -11.77
N GLN A 149 1.04 -17.08 -11.15
CA GLN A 149 -0.13 -17.85 -10.79
C GLN A 149 -1.17 -17.81 -11.92
N ASN A 150 -0.77 -18.21 -13.14
CA ASN A 150 -1.61 -18.26 -14.36
C ASN A 150 -2.82 -19.22 -14.28
N ARG A 151 -3.25 -19.55 -13.05
CA ARG A 151 -4.34 -20.47 -12.68
C ARG A 151 -5.25 -19.95 -11.58
N THR A 152 -5.07 -18.74 -11.03
CA THR A 152 -6.09 -18.14 -10.14
C THR A 152 -7.05 -17.31 -10.97
N PRO A 153 -8.22 -17.84 -11.36
CA PRO A 153 -9.19 -17.06 -12.11
C PRO A 153 -9.62 -15.85 -11.29
N THR A 154 -9.72 -14.69 -11.93
CA THR A 154 -10.09 -13.40 -11.32
C THR A 154 -11.34 -13.52 -10.44
N ILE A 155 -12.25 -14.41 -10.80
CA ILE A 155 -13.43 -14.73 -10.00
C ILE A 155 -13.10 -15.15 -8.56
N ILE A 156 -12.08 -15.98 -8.33
CA ILE A 156 -11.67 -16.43 -6.99
C ILE A 156 -11.12 -15.26 -6.18
N ILE A 157 -10.37 -14.34 -6.81
CA ILE A 157 -9.84 -13.14 -6.15
C ILE A 157 -11.00 -12.25 -5.70
N VAL A 158 -11.97 -12.01 -6.59
CA VAL A 158 -13.17 -11.20 -6.27
C VAL A 158 -13.95 -11.83 -5.11
N TRP A 159 -14.24 -13.13 -5.16
CA TRP A 159 -14.93 -13.84 -4.08
C TRP A 159 -14.15 -13.81 -2.76
N SER A 160 -12.82 -13.93 -2.81
CA SER A 160 -11.98 -13.87 -1.60
C SER A 160 -12.03 -12.48 -0.95
N ILE A 161 -12.01 -11.41 -1.76
CA ILE A 161 -12.12 -10.04 -1.27
C ILE A 161 -13.51 -9.78 -0.67
N LEU A 162 -14.57 -10.23 -1.34
CA LEU A 162 -15.95 -10.10 -0.84
C LEU A 162 -16.14 -10.87 0.47
N LEU A 163 -15.64 -12.10 0.55
CA LEU A 163 -15.75 -12.91 1.75
C LEU A 163 -14.95 -12.29 2.91
N ALA A 164 -13.73 -11.82 2.64
CA ALA A 164 -12.89 -11.14 3.64
C ALA A 164 -13.54 -9.85 4.16
N SER A 165 -14.21 -9.07 3.30
CA SER A 165 -14.89 -7.85 3.73
C SER A 165 -16.11 -8.15 4.60
N ILE A 166 -16.90 -9.18 4.25
CA ILE A 166 -18.01 -9.66 5.09
C ILE A 166 -17.50 -10.12 6.46
N PHE A 167 -16.46 -10.94 6.51
CA PHE A 167 -15.88 -11.39 7.77
C PHE A 167 -15.33 -10.24 8.61
N SER A 168 -14.67 -9.26 7.99
CA SER A 168 -14.18 -8.06 8.68
C SER A 168 -15.32 -7.26 9.31
N LEU A 169 -16.43 -7.06 8.57
CA LEU A 169 -17.60 -6.37 9.09
C LEU A 169 -18.29 -7.13 10.23
N LEU A 170 -18.44 -8.46 10.08
CA LEU A 170 -19.00 -9.31 11.12
C LEU A 170 -18.13 -9.30 12.38
N TRP A 171 -16.81 -9.39 12.22
CA TRP A 171 -15.85 -9.35 13.32
C TRP A 171 -16.00 -8.05 14.11
N VAL A 172 -15.89 -6.89 13.46
CA VAL A 172 -16.02 -5.58 14.12
C VAL A 172 -17.37 -5.44 14.84
N ARG A 173 -18.43 -6.09 14.34
CA ARG A 173 -19.77 -5.98 14.92
C ARG A 173 -20.01 -6.90 16.12
N ILE A 174 -19.32 -8.04 16.17
CA ILE A 174 -19.46 -9.07 17.20
C ILE A 174 -18.42 -8.89 18.31
N ASP A 175 -17.25 -8.35 17.99
CA ASP A 175 -16.11 -8.22 18.91
C ASP A 175 -16.51 -7.44 20.18
N PRO A 176 -16.56 -8.11 21.35
CA PRO A 176 -16.95 -7.48 22.61
C PRO A 176 -15.85 -6.58 23.18
N PHE A 177 -14.64 -6.62 22.61
CA PHE A 177 -13.48 -5.84 23.08
C PHE A 177 -13.31 -4.52 22.32
N LEU A 178 -14.04 -4.30 21.24
CA LEU A 178 -14.13 -2.98 20.61
C LEU A 178 -15.11 -2.12 21.43
N ALA A 179 -14.64 -0.95 21.87
CA ALA A 179 -15.49 0.03 22.53
C ALA A 179 -16.68 0.33 21.61
N LYS A 180 -17.88 -0.09 22.03
CA LYS A 180 -19.12 0.37 21.39
C LYS A 180 -19.08 1.89 21.47
N SER A 181 -19.24 2.55 20.32
CA SER A 181 -19.64 3.96 20.32
C SER A 181 -21.03 3.98 20.93
N ASP A 182 -21.11 4.16 22.24
CA ASP A 182 -22.34 4.61 22.87
C ASP A 182 -22.72 5.89 22.13
N GLY A 183 -23.95 5.95 21.62
CA GLY A 183 -24.44 7.10 20.88
C GLY A 183 -24.33 8.39 21.71
N PRO A 184 -24.70 9.55 21.14
CA PRO A 184 -24.77 10.78 21.94
C PRO A 184 -25.59 10.51 23.21
N VAL A 185 -25.07 10.98 24.35
CA VAL A 185 -25.76 10.86 25.64
C VAL A 185 -27.16 11.44 25.45
N LEU A 186 -28.18 10.56 25.49
CA LEU A 186 -29.57 10.97 25.41
C LEU A 186 -29.87 11.70 26.71
N GLU A 187 -29.82 13.02 26.69
CA GLU A 187 -30.33 13.85 27.78
C GLU A 187 -31.85 13.71 27.79
N GLU A 188 -32.42 13.40 28.95
CA GLU A 188 -33.87 13.36 29.12
C GLU A 188 -34.43 14.74 28.78
N CYS A 189 -35.07 14.84 27.62
CA CYS A 189 -35.79 16.05 27.24
C CYS A 189 -36.99 16.13 28.17
N GLY A 190 -36.91 16.99 29.19
CA GLY A 190 -37.90 17.22 30.24
C GLY A 190 -39.22 17.79 29.73
N LEU A 191 -39.88 17.07 28.83
CA LEU A 191 -41.25 17.33 28.43
C LEU A 191 -42.15 16.76 29.54
N ASP A 192 -42.54 17.66 30.44
CA ASP A 192 -43.59 17.43 31.41
C ASP A 192 -44.91 17.23 30.66
N CYS A 193 -45.32 15.97 30.53
CA CYS A 193 -46.60 15.57 29.92
C CYS A 193 -47.68 15.40 31.01
N ASN A 194 -47.91 16.46 31.79
CA ASN A 194 -49.08 16.59 32.68
C ASN A 194 -50.16 17.47 32.05
#